data_AF-A0A0Q6A1I7-F1
#
_entry.id   AF-A0A0Q6A1I7-F1
#
_cell.length_a   1.000
_cell.length_b   1.000
_cell.length_c   1.000
_cell.angle_alpha   90.00
_cell.angle_beta   90.00
_cell.angle_gamma   90.00
#
_symmetry.space_group_name_H-M   'P 1'
#
loop_
_entity.id
_entity.type
_entity.pdbx_description
1 polymer ?
#
loop_
_entity_poly.entity_id
_entity_poly.type
_entity_poly.pdbx_seq_one_letter_code
_entity_poly.pdbx_strand_id
1 'polypeptide(L)'
;MITDKEQIQYNAGKKVIEKLQTIDFPISKINSRYEVKSTLRDGSIKDVVVISLKDATIGNYFHIYVDAINLNLLYVLGPHQYIEINDFFS
;
A
#
# COMPACT_ATOMS: atom_id res chain seq x y z
N MET A 1 3.74 -22.46 -9.98
CA MET A 1 4.67 -21.99 -8.92
C MET A 1 4.33 -20.54 -8.68
N ILE A 2 4.04 -20.16 -7.44
CA ILE A 2 3.94 -18.76 -7.05
C ILE A 2 5.38 -18.26 -6.90
N THR A 3 5.73 -17.19 -7.58
CA THR A 3 7.05 -16.54 -7.43
C THR A 3 7.11 -15.83 -6.07
N ASP A 4 8.31 -15.68 -5.49
CA ASP A 4 8.48 -14.96 -4.20
C ASP A 4 7.82 -13.58 -4.22
N LYS A 5 7.86 -12.90 -5.38
CA LYS A 5 7.23 -11.60 -5.60
C LYS A 5 5.72 -11.63 -5.54
N GLU A 6 5.07 -12.66 -6.09
CA GLU A 6 3.62 -12.81 -6.03
C GLU A 6 3.16 -13.11 -4.60
N GLN A 7 3.92 -13.94 -3.87
CA GLN A 7 3.63 -14.22 -2.46
C GLN A 7 3.78 -12.96 -1.59
N ILE A 8 4.84 -12.16 -1.80
CA ILE A 8 5.05 -10.90 -1.10
C ILE A 8 3.90 -9.92 -1.40
N GLN A 9 3.51 -9.78 -2.66
CA GLN A 9 2.37 -8.94 -3.06
C GLN A 9 1.06 -9.38 -2.39
N TYR A 10 0.78 -10.69 -2.38
CA TYR A 10 -0.39 -11.24 -1.71
C TYR A 10 -0.39 -10.93 -0.21
N ASN A 11 0.74 -11.14 0.47
CA ASN A 11 0.87 -10.89 1.91
C ASN A 11 0.72 -9.40 2.24
N ALA A 12 1.33 -8.52 1.45
CA ALA A 12 1.18 -7.08 1.60
C ALA A 12 -0.27 -6.63 1.38
N GLY A 13 -0.92 -7.14 0.33
CA GLY A 13 -2.33 -6.89 0.02
C GLY A 13 -3.25 -7.30 1.16
N LYS A 14 -3.04 -8.52 1.69
CA LYS A 14 -3.78 -9.03 2.85
C LYS A 14 -3.64 -8.11 4.07
N LYS A 15 -2.41 -7.70 4.42
CA LYS A 15 -2.15 -6.81 5.56
C LYS A 15 -2.81 -5.45 5.41
N VAL A 16 -2.82 -4.88 4.21
CA VAL A 16 -3.52 -3.61 3.95
C VAL A 16 -5.03 -3.76 4.08
N ILE A 17 -5.62 -4.83 3.53
CA ILE A 17 -7.06 -5.10 3.68
C ILE A 17 -7.44 -5.24 5.15
N GLU A 18 -6.70 -6.04 5.91
CA GLU A 18 -6.94 -6.22 7.35
C GLU A 18 -6.91 -4.88 8.09
N LYS A 19 -5.97 -3.98 7.76
CA LYS A 19 -5.90 -2.65 8.37
C LYS A 19 -7.07 -1.75 7.96
N LEU A 20 -7.43 -1.71 6.68
CA LEU A 20 -8.55 -0.90 6.19
C LEU A 20 -9.90 -1.37 6.77
N GLN A 21 -10.06 -2.66 7.03
CA GLN A 21 -11.24 -3.20 7.71
C GLN A 21 -11.36 -2.72 9.16
N THR A 22 -10.24 -2.41 9.85
CA THR A 22 -10.29 -1.91 11.23
C THR A 22 -10.83 -0.47 11.36
N ILE A 23 -10.83 0.29 10.27
CA ILE A 23 -11.28 1.70 10.23
C ILE A 23 -12.53 1.89 9.35
N ASP A 24 -13.22 0.80 9.01
CA ASP A 24 -14.40 0.78 8.12
C ASP A 24 -14.22 1.58 6.82
N PHE A 25 -13.02 1.50 6.23
CA PHE A 25 -12.71 2.27 5.04
C PHE A 25 -13.35 1.61 3.80
N PRO A 26 -14.21 2.31 3.03
CA PRO A 26 -14.93 1.72 1.92
C PRO A 26 -14.02 1.57 0.68
N ILE A 27 -13.56 0.34 0.42
CA ILE A 27 -12.65 0.00 -0.68
C ILE A 27 -13.40 -0.68 -1.83
N SER A 28 -13.17 -0.26 -3.07
CA SER A 28 -13.80 -0.90 -4.25
C SER A 28 -12.85 -1.75 -5.10
N LYS A 29 -11.58 -1.37 -5.20
CA LYS A 29 -10.62 -2.07 -6.06
C LYS A 29 -9.24 -2.03 -5.45
N ILE A 30 -8.62 -3.20 -5.37
CA ILE A 30 -7.26 -3.38 -4.88
C ILE A 30 -6.45 -4.01 -6.01
N ASN A 31 -5.39 -3.33 -6.43
CA ASN A 31 -4.37 -3.93 -7.28
C ASN A 31 -3.02 -3.72 -6.61
N SER A 32 -2.11 -4.68 -6.72
CA SER A 32 -0.78 -4.58 -6.14
C SER A 32 0.27 -4.81 -7.21
N ARG A 33 1.41 -4.14 -7.07
CA ARG A 33 2.61 -4.43 -7.86
C ARG A 33 3.85 -4.41 -6.99
N TYR A 34 4.78 -5.30 -7.25
CA TYR A 34 6.12 -5.28 -6.67
C TYR A 34 7.00 -4.33 -7.47
N GLU A 35 7.67 -3.39 -6.80
CA GLU A 35 8.68 -2.51 -7.39
C GLU A 35 10.05 -2.76 -6.75
N VAL A 36 11.07 -2.88 -7.59
CA VAL A 36 12.47 -3.12 -7.16
C VAL A 36 13.18 -1.78 -7.06
N LYS A 37 13.92 -1.55 -5.97
CA LYS A 37 14.74 -0.35 -5.75
C LYS A 37 13.97 0.97 -5.94
N SER A 38 12.76 1.05 -5.42
CA SER A 38 12.01 2.31 -5.37
C SER A 38 12.69 3.28 -4.40
N THR A 39 12.87 4.52 -4.84
CA THR A 39 13.36 5.60 -3.96
C THR A 39 12.18 6.10 -3.13
N LEU A 40 12.30 5.98 -1.82
CA LEU A 40 11.32 6.46 -0.85
C LEU A 40 11.49 7.95 -0.58
N ARG A 41 10.51 8.54 0.10
CA ARG A 41 10.49 9.98 0.40
C ARG A 41 11.68 10.43 1.26
N ASP A 42 12.12 9.59 2.19
CA ASP A 42 13.30 9.83 3.03
C ASP A 42 14.63 9.68 2.28
N GLY A 43 14.59 9.40 0.97
CA GLY A 43 15.75 9.18 0.12
C GLY A 43 16.32 7.78 0.19
N SER A 44 15.76 6.89 1.03
CA SER A 44 16.17 5.50 1.10
C SER A 44 15.70 4.72 -0.14
N ILE A 45 16.45 3.68 -0.52
CA ILE A 45 16.11 2.82 -1.66
C ILE A 45 15.69 1.46 -1.12
N LYS A 46 14.47 1.02 -1.45
CA LYS A 46 13.92 -0.25 -1.01
C LYS A 46 13.09 -0.92 -2.10
N ASP A 47 12.98 -2.23 -2.01
CA ASP A 47 11.93 -2.94 -2.71
C ASP A 47 10.61 -2.73 -1.97
N VAL A 48 9.55 -2.43 -2.71
CA VAL A 48 8.23 -2.12 -2.15
C VAL A 48 7.12 -2.86 -2.88
N VAL A 49 6.01 -3.06 -2.18
CA VAL A 49 4.73 -3.37 -2.81
C VAL A 49 3.89 -2.10 -2.80
N VAL A 50 3.45 -1.68 -3.98
CA VAL A 50 2.52 -0.56 -4.14
C VAL A 50 1.12 -1.12 -4.31
N ILE A 51 0.23 -0.76 -3.38
CA ILE A 51 -1.15 -1.22 -3.36
C ILE A 51 -2.04 -0.05 -3.75
N SER A 52 -2.63 -0.13 -4.94
CA SER A 52 -3.58 0.84 -5.47
C SER A 52 -4.98 0.51 -4.99
N LEU A 53 -5.60 1.48 -4.33
CA LEU A 53 -6.94 1.41 -3.78
C LEU A 53 -7.82 2.45 -4.49
N LYS A 54 -9.09 2.12 -4.69
CA LYS A 54 -10.12 3.09 -5.06
C LYS A 54 -11.10 3.25 -3.91
N ASP A 55 -11.21 4.47 -3.41
CA ASP A 55 -12.25 4.88 -2.46
C ASP A 55 -13.62 4.79 -3.15
N ALA A 56 -14.53 4.03 -2.54
CA ALA A 56 -15.86 3.78 -3.10
C ALA A 56 -16.76 5.02 -3.08
N THR A 57 -16.52 5.93 -2.13
CA THR A 57 -17.36 7.09 -1.83
C THR A 57 -16.96 8.29 -2.69
N ILE A 58 -15.66 8.58 -2.76
CA ILE A 58 -15.13 9.76 -3.45
C ILE A 58 -14.64 9.41 -4.86
N GLY A 59 -14.39 8.12 -5.14
CA GLY A 59 -13.86 7.66 -6.42
C GLY A 59 -12.37 7.96 -6.63
N ASN A 60 -11.70 8.49 -5.61
CA ASN A 60 -10.29 8.83 -5.62
C ASN A 60 -9.42 7.58 -5.54
N TYR A 61 -8.24 7.68 -6.14
CA TYR A 61 -7.22 6.63 -6.10
C TYR A 61 -6.17 6.97 -5.05
N PHE A 62 -5.83 5.96 -4.26
CA PHE A 62 -4.79 6.02 -3.25
C PHE A 62 -3.79 4.90 -3.50
N HIS A 63 -2.53 5.14 -3.15
CA HIS A 63 -1.47 4.16 -3.24
C HIS A 63 -0.83 3.99 -1.87
N ILE A 64 -0.92 2.79 -1.30
CA ILE A 64 -0.23 2.45 -0.06
C ILE A 64 1.09 1.78 -0.43
N TYR A 65 2.18 2.33 0.09
CA TYR A 65 3.52 1.79 -0.08
C TYR A 65 3.87 0.90 1.11
N VAL A 66 4.31 -0.32 0.82
CA VAL A 66 4.64 -1.34 1.81
C VAL A 66 6.04 -1.84 1.57
N ASP A 67 6.86 -1.95 2.62
CA ASP A 67 8.19 -2.56 2.56
C ASP A 67 8.08 -4.03 2.11
N ALA A 68 8.74 -4.41 1.03
CA ALA A 68 8.59 -5.76 0.46
C ALA A 68 9.22 -6.86 1.32
N ILE A 69 10.16 -6.52 2.22
CA ILE A 69 10.88 -7.47 3.06
C ILE A 69 10.14 -7.67 4.37
N ASN A 70 9.85 -6.58 5.07
CA ASN A 70 9.29 -6.60 6.42
C ASN A 70 7.75 -6.48 6.42
N LEU A 71 7.15 -6.22 5.25
CA LEU A 71 5.72 -5.97 5.07
C LEU A 71 5.22 -4.78 5.91
N ASN A 72 6.11 -3.86 6.30
CA ASN A 72 5.75 -2.68 7.07
C ASN A 72 5.07 -1.66 6.16
N LEU A 73 3.94 -1.12 6.60
CA LEU A 73 3.27 -0.04 5.89
C LEU A 73 4.10 1.23 6.04
N LEU A 74 4.41 1.90 4.94
CA LEU A 74 5.33 3.04 4.92
C LEU A 74 4.55 4.35 4.88
N TYR A 75 3.79 4.58 3.82
CA TYR A 75 3.03 5.81 3.63
C TYR A 75 1.89 5.61 2.61
N VAL A 76 1.01 6.60 2.55
CA VAL A 76 -0.08 6.67 1.57
C VAL A 76 0.12 7.87 0.65
N LEU A 77 -0.01 7.65 -0.65
CA LEU A 77 -0.04 8.68 -1.68
C LEU A 77 -1.46 8.80 -2.22
N GLY A 78 -2.12 9.94 -1.97
CA GLY A 78 -3.43 10.29 -2.50
C GLY A 78 -3.33 11.22 -3.72
N PRO A 79 -4.48 11.68 -4.25
CA PRO A 79 -4.56 12.48 -5.48
C PRO A 79 -3.70 13.76 -5.48
N HIS A 80 -3.54 14.38 -4.32
CA HIS A 80 -2.81 15.65 -4.18
C HIS A 80 -1.90 15.72 -2.96
N GLN A 81 -1.76 14.63 -2.20
CA GLN A 81 -1.02 14.68 -0.95
C GLN A 81 -0.39 13.34 -0.57
N TYR A 82 0.77 13.47 0.06
CA TYR A 82 1.38 12.44 0.87
C TYR A 82 0.75 12.47 2.26
N ILE A 83 0.53 11.30 2.84
CA ILE A 83 0.02 11.12 4.20
C ILE A 83 0.88 10.05 4.87
N GLU A 84 1.39 10.35 6.08
CA GLU A 84 2.05 9.32 6.90
C GLU A 84 1.05 8.21 7.20
N ILE A 85 1.53 6.97 7.30
CA ILE A 85 0.62 5.84 7.50
C ILE A 85 -0.17 5.95 8.82
N ASN A 86 0.43 6.52 9.86
CA ASN A 86 -0.22 6.73 11.15
C ASN A 86 -1.34 7.77 11.05
N ASP A 87 -1.11 8.83 10.28
CA ASP A 87 -2.10 9.89 10.03
C ASP A 87 -3.28 9.38 9.19
N PHE A 88 -3.06 8.34 8.38
CA PHE A 88 -4.11 7.72 7.57
C PHE A 88 -5.02 6.76 8.37
N PHE A 89 -4.50 6.13 9.43
CA PHE A 89 -5.24 5.15 10.26
C PHE A 89 -5.65 5.69 11.65
N SER A 90 -5.52 6.98 11.90
CA SER A 90 -5.96 7.64 13.14
C SER A 90 -7.44 8.00 13.09
#